data_AF-A0A914L9H1-F1
#
_entry.id   AF-A0A914L9H1-F1
#
_cell.length_a   1.000
_cell.length_b   1.000
_cell.length_c   1.000
_cell.angle_alpha   90.00
_cell.angle_beta   90.00
_cell.angle_gamma   90.00
#
_symmetry.space_group_name_H-M   'P 1'
#
loop_
_entity.id
_entity.type
_entity.pdbx_description
1 polymer ?
#
loop_
_entity_poly.entity_id
_entity_poly.type
_entity_poly.pdbx_seq_one_letter_code
_entity_poly.pdbx_strand_id
1 'polypeptide(L)'
;MGKDIQLMDYDAEEQPLLKGQPFQNEQPSLKYKKKLMNLKSYGIILCFEANVPKAEDMIDNQFQINLRHDSSEHINEFGFNVMQLAFNFAPEKYISLEENNVTFKKGGHSEMTISTIGSYDYIFFDATEVHSNPIGQTGVHINVVIYALKDFYNISINGGDFIHYRHRVPPWTVNYVMKK
;
A
#
# COMPACT_ATOMS: atom_id res chain seq x y z
N MET A 1 -20.96 -16.55 -10.96
CA MET A 1 -19.68 -16.16 -10.29
C MET A 1 -18.91 -15.30 -11.26
N GLY A 2 -18.92 -13.98 -11.03
CA GLY A 2 -18.52 -12.96 -12.00
C GLY A 2 -17.01 -12.80 -12.13
N LYS A 3 -16.56 -12.51 -13.35
CA LYS A 3 -15.17 -12.24 -13.76
C LYS A 3 -14.59 -10.93 -13.16
N ASP A 4 -15.13 -10.46 -12.04
CA ASP A 4 -14.92 -9.11 -11.49
C ASP A 4 -13.76 -9.02 -10.48
N ILE A 5 -13.11 -10.15 -10.19
CA ILE A 5 -11.94 -10.25 -9.33
C ILE A 5 -10.78 -10.67 -10.21
N GLN A 6 -9.97 -9.69 -10.64
CA GLN A 6 -8.60 -9.99 -11.06
C GLN A 6 -7.75 -9.97 -9.80
N LEU A 7 -7.37 -11.15 -9.32
CA LEU A 7 -6.26 -11.27 -8.37
C LEU A 7 -5.07 -10.55 -9.01
N MET A 8 -4.51 -9.56 -8.32
CA MET A 8 -3.25 -9.00 -8.77
C MET A 8 -2.15 -9.86 -8.15
N ASP A 9 -1.60 -10.77 -8.96
CA ASP A 9 -0.33 -11.43 -8.66
C ASP A 9 0.80 -10.43 -8.91
N TYR A 10 1.53 -10.13 -7.84
CA TYR A 10 2.73 -9.31 -7.89
C TYR A 10 3.96 -10.23 -7.86
N ASP A 11 4.28 -10.83 -9.00
CA ASP A 11 5.59 -11.43 -9.19
C ASP A 11 6.64 -10.35 -9.41
N ALA A 12 7.76 -10.46 -8.70
CA ALA A 12 8.87 -9.49 -8.76
C ALA A 12 9.70 -9.59 -10.04
N GLU A 13 9.20 -10.26 -11.09
CA GLU A 13 9.96 -10.54 -12.30
C GLU A 13 9.64 -9.56 -13.45
N GLU A 14 10.71 -8.86 -13.83
CA GLU A 14 10.97 -8.24 -15.14
C GLU A 14 10.21 -6.96 -15.53
N GLN A 15 10.80 -5.81 -15.18
CA GLN A 15 10.74 -4.67 -16.09
C GLN A 15 11.60 -4.97 -17.32
N PRO A 16 11.09 -4.81 -18.56
CA PRO A 16 11.91 -4.94 -19.75
C PRO A 16 12.94 -3.80 -19.77
N LEU A 17 14.21 -4.15 -19.59
CA LEU A 17 15.35 -3.24 -19.70
C LEU A 17 15.32 -2.55 -21.06
N LEU A 18 15.15 -1.23 -21.07
CA LEU A 18 15.42 -0.39 -22.24
C LEU A 18 16.92 -0.52 -22.56
N LYS A 19 17.25 -1.27 -23.62
CA LYS A 19 18.62 -1.43 -24.11
C LYS A 19 19.23 -0.06 -24.43
N GLY A 20 20.27 0.33 -23.68
CA GLY A 20 21.18 1.40 -24.10
C GLY A 20 21.49 2.51 -23.10
N GLN A 21 20.98 2.48 -21.86
CA GLN A 21 21.37 3.47 -20.85
C GLN A 21 22.48 2.93 -19.92
N PRO A 22 23.54 3.72 -19.64
CA PRO A 22 24.60 3.33 -18.73
C PRO A 22 24.05 3.15 -17.30
N PHE A 23 24.52 2.11 -16.62
CA PHE A 23 24.19 1.78 -15.24
C PHE A 23 24.46 2.97 -14.30
N GLN A 24 23.41 3.64 -13.85
CA GLN A 24 23.40 4.30 -12.55
C GLN A 24 22.90 3.26 -11.54
N ASN A 25 23.69 3.00 -10.49
CA ASN A 25 23.39 2.07 -9.39
C ASN A 25 22.27 2.61 -8.49
N GLU A 26 21.16 3.08 -9.06
CA GLU A 26 19.93 3.27 -8.32
C GLU A 26 19.14 1.97 -8.42
N GLN A 27 19.06 1.25 -7.30
CA GLN A 27 18.15 0.11 -7.15
C GLN A 27 16.77 0.58 -7.62
N PRO A 28 16.17 -0.02 -8.67
CA PRO A 28 14.94 0.51 -9.24
C PRO A 28 13.90 0.52 -8.14
N SER A 29 13.48 1.72 -7.71
CA SER A 29 12.34 1.84 -6.81
C SER A 29 11.21 1.11 -7.52
N LEU A 30 10.76 -0.04 -6.99
CA LEU A 30 9.68 -0.87 -7.54
C LEU A 30 8.35 -0.14 -7.35
N LYS A 31 8.23 1.05 -7.95
CA LYS A 31 7.02 1.85 -8.04
C LYS A 31 6.15 1.20 -9.09
N TYR A 32 5.22 0.39 -8.65
CA TYR A 32 4.21 -0.19 -9.52
C TYR A 32 2.99 0.73 -9.54
N LYS A 33 2.50 1.11 -10.73
CA LYS A 33 1.28 1.91 -10.94
C LYS A 33 0.34 1.14 -11.87
N LYS A 34 -0.89 0.89 -11.43
CA LYS A 34 -1.92 0.23 -12.24
C LYS A 34 -3.18 1.08 -12.29
N LYS A 35 -3.71 1.28 -13.51
CA LYS A 35 -4.99 1.95 -13.75
C LYS A 35 -6.14 1.00 -13.41
N LEU A 36 -7.12 1.48 -12.67
CA LEU A 36 -8.38 0.77 -12.44
C LEU A 36 -9.34 1.11 -13.59
N MET A 37 -9.72 0.10 -14.37
CA MET A 37 -10.60 0.29 -15.52
C MET A 37 -12.08 0.48 -15.10
N ASN A 38 -12.45 -0.08 -13.95
CA ASN A 38 -13.81 -0.03 -13.43
C ASN A 38 -13.81 0.74 -12.10
N LEU A 39 -14.18 2.02 -12.15
CA LEU A 39 -14.37 2.85 -10.96
C LEU A 39 -15.64 2.40 -10.24
N LYS A 40 -15.51 2.06 -8.96
CA LYS A 40 -16.64 1.56 -8.15
C LYS A 40 -16.99 2.56 -7.07
N SER A 41 -18.30 2.83 -6.93
CA SER A 41 -18.80 3.59 -5.79
C SER A 41 -18.82 2.72 -4.52
N TYR A 42 -19.10 1.42 -4.67
CA TYR A 42 -19.18 0.45 -3.57
C TYR A 42 -18.64 -0.92 -4.02
N GLY A 43 -18.29 -1.76 -3.05
CA GLY A 43 -17.73 -3.10 -3.26
C GLY A 43 -16.21 -3.11 -3.34
N ILE A 44 -15.64 -4.23 -3.78
CA ILE A 44 -14.18 -4.45 -3.79
C ILE A 44 -13.51 -3.47 -4.75
N ILE A 45 -12.69 -2.58 -4.17
CA ILE A 45 -11.85 -1.62 -4.89
C ILE A 45 -10.53 -2.29 -5.27
N LEU A 46 -9.90 -2.97 -4.31
CA LEU A 46 -8.60 -3.63 -4.48
C LEU A 46 -8.60 -4.97 -3.75
N CYS A 47 -8.05 -5.99 -4.40
CA CYS A 47 -7.71 -7.28 -3.82
C CYS A 47 -6.37 -7.69 -4.44
N PHE A 48 -5.32 -7.84 -3.63
CA PHE A 48 -4.03 -8.27 -4.16
C PHE A 48 -3.18 -9.02 -3.15
N GLU A 49 -2.20 -9.72 -3.72
CA GLU A 49 -1.20 -10.46 -3.00
C GLU A 49 0.18 -9.86 -3.30
N ALA A 50 1.02 -9.69 -2.29
CA ALA A 50 2.36 -9.17 -2.49
C ALA A 50 3.35 -9.71 -1.48
N ASN A 51 4.61 -9.76 -1.89
CA ASN A 51 5.71 -9.94 -0.97
C ASN A 51 6.18 -8.58 -0.44
N VAL A 52 6.17 -8.45 0.88
CA VAL A 52 6.77 -7.34 1.61
C VAL A 52 8.29 -7.54 1.53
N PRO A 53 9.06 -6.54 1.05
CA PRO A 53 10.51 -6.66 0.97
C PRO A 53 11.14 -6.97 2.33
N LYS A 54 12.38 -7.48 2.35
CA LYS A 54 13.14 -7.56 3.60
C LYS A 54 13.54 -6.16 4.05
N ALA A 55 13.80 -5.99 5.34
CA ALA A 55 14.23 -4.70 5.90
C ALA A 55 15.45 -4.11 5.18
N GLU A 56 16.41 -4.94 4.79
CA GLU A 56 17.61 -4.53 4.04
C GLU A 56 17.32 -3.99 2.64
N ASP A 57 16.17 -4.34 2.06
CA ASP A 57 15.72 -3.91 0.73
C ASP A 57 14.71 -2.76 0.78
N MET A 58 14.34 -2.29 1.98
CA MET A 58 13.36 -1.22 2.15
C MET A 58 14.02 0.15 2.27
N ILE A 59 13.41 1.13 1.61
CA ILE A 59 13.69 2.54 1.88
C ILE A 59 12.87 2.95 3.11
N ASP A 60 13.54 3.52 4.12
CA ASP A 60 12.92 4.02 5.36
C ASP A 60 12.13 2.97 6.15
N ASN A 61 12.43 1.68 6.00
CA ASN A 61 11.71 0.56 6.63
C ASN A 61 10.19 0.62 6.40
N GLN A 62 9.77 1.08 5.22
CA GLN A 62 8.37 1.32 4.92
C GLN A 62 7.90 0.56 3.69
N PHE A 63 6.64 0.10 3.74
CA PHE A 63 5.90 -0.42 2.61
C PHE A 63 4.62 0.41 2.43
N GLN A 64 4.34 0.88 1.23
CA GLN A 64 3.18 1.74 0.98
C GLN A 64 2.25 1.20 -0.11
N ILE A 65 0.96 1.36 0.13
CA ILE A 65 -0.12 1.14 -0.85
C ILE A 65 -0.89 2.45 -0.96
N ASN A 66 -0.97 3.00 -2.16
CA ASN A 66 -1.64 4.27 -2.44
C ASN A 66 -2.78 4.06 -3.42
N LEU A 67 -4.00 4.38 -3.00
CA LEU A 67 -5.15 4.59 -3.87
C LEU A 67 -5.14 6.06 -4.32
N ARG A 68 -4.97 6.30 -5.62
CA ARG A 68 -4.81 7.64 -6.17
C ARG A 68 -5.96 8.02 -7.09
N HIS A 69 -6.26 9.31 -7.07
CA HIS A 69 -6.94 10.02 -8.13
C HIS A 69 -5.90 10.85 -8.88
N ASP A 70 -5.62 10.47 -10.12
CA ASP A 70 -4.65 11.16 -10.97
C ASP A 70 -5.36 11.79 -12.17
N SER A 71 -5.11 13.08 -12.41
CA SER A 71 -5.60 13.81 -13.58
C SER A 71 -4.62 13.76 -14.76
N SER A 72 -3.41 13.20 -14.58
CA SER A 72 -2.38 13.11 -15.62
C SER A 72 -1.68 11.75 -15.63
N GLU A 73 -1.87 10.98 -16.70
CA GLU A 73 -1.16 9.69 -16.85
C GLU A 73 0.36 9.84 -16.96
N HIS A 74 0.85 11.05 -17.26
CA HIS A 74 2.22 11.32 -17.67
C HIS A 74 3.12 11.90 -16.59
N ILE A 75 2.57 12.36 -15.45
CA ILE A 75 3.40 12.96 -14.39
C ILE A 75 3.11 12.31 -13.03
N ASN A 76 3.98 11.38 -12.64
CA ASN A 76 3.83 10.58 -11.41
C ASN A 76 3.91 11.40 -10.11
N GLU A 77 4.47 12.60 -10.18
CA GLU A 77 4.65 13.52 -9.03
C GLU A 77 3.37 14.27 -8.66
N PHE A 78 2.40 14.40 -9.58
CA PHE A 78 1.17 15.12 -9.35
C PHE A 78 0.02 14.13 -9.24
N GLY A 79 -0.56 13.97 -8.06
CA GLY A 79 -1.74 13.13 -7.91
C GLY A 79 -2.25 13.12 -6.48
N PHE A 80 -3.57 13.05 -6.35
CA PHE A 80 -4.29 13.09 -5.09
C PHE A 80 -4.32 11.67 -4.49
N ASN A 81 -3.81 11.48 -3.27
CA ASN A 81 -3.95 10.19 -2.59
C ASN A 81 -5.30 10.16 -1.88
N VAL A 82 -6.25 9.46 -2.49
CA VAL A 82 -7.56 9.18 -1.90
C VAL A 82 -7.38 8.43 -0.58
N MET A 83 -6.47 7.44 -0.58
CA MET A 83 -6.06 6.72 0.61
C MET A 83 -4.62 6.22 0.45
N GLN A 84 -3.81 6.40 1.47
CA GLN A 84 -2.49 5.80 1.62
C GLN A 84 -2.52 4.87 2.83
N LEU A 85 -2.07 3.63 2.63
CA LEU A 85 -1.71 2.70 3.69
C LEU A 85 -0.19 2.68 3.74
N ALA A 86 0.39 3.11 4.86
CA ALA A 86 1.83 3.13 5.08
C ALA A 86 2.18 2.24 6.26
N PHE A 87 2.87 1.15 6.00
CA PHE A 87 3.30 0.17 6.99
C PHE A 87 4.75 0.47 7.36
N ASN A 88 4.97 0.91 8.60
CA ASN A 88 6.28 1.23 9.13
C ASN A 88 6.77 0.05 9.97
N PHE A 89 7.94 -0.46 9.61
CA PHE A 89 8.61 -1.54 10.30
C PHE A 89 9.70 -0.99 11.21
N ALA A 90 9.95 -1.68 12.32
CA ALA A 90 10.98 -1.29 13.29
C ALA A 90 11.97 -2.45 13.49
N PRO A 91 12.69 -2.87 12.43
CA PRO A 91 13.51 -4.07 12.44
C PRO A 91 14.60 -4.06 13.52
N GLU A 92 15.12 -2.89 13.86
CA GLU A 92 16.08 -2.69 14.94
C GLU A 92 15.53 -3.05 16.33
N LYS A 93 14.20 -3.12 16.46
CA LYS A 93 13.50 -3.49 17.69
C LYS A 93 13.10 -4.96 17.71
N TYR A 94 13.41 -5.76 16.69
CA TYR A 94 13.13 -7.19 16.70
C TYR A 94 14.11 -7.92 17.63
N ILE A 95 13.62 -8.87 18.41
CA ILE A 95 14.40 -9.81 19.24
C ILE A 95 14.60 -11.12 18.47
N SER A 96 13.53 -11.62 17.86
CA SER A 96 13.53 -12.82 17.02
C SER A 96 12.54 -12.67 15.88
N LEU A 97 12.90 -13.26 14.74
CA LEU A 97 12.06 -13.47 13.57
C LEU A 97 11.77 -14.97 13.51
N GLU A 98 10.65 -15.41 14.06
CA GLU A 98 10.12 -16.75 13.78
C GLU A 98 9.31 -16.69 12.48
N GLU A 99 9.13 -17.82 11.79
CA GLU A 99 8.57 -17.88 10.42
C GLU A 99 7.30 -17.03 10.23
N ASN A 100 6.50 -16.79 11.27
CA ASN A 100 5.31 -15.94 11.21
C ASN A 100 5.13 -14.97 12.39
N ASN A 101 6.09 -14.86 13.32
CA ASN A 101 5.94 -14.05 14.52
C ASN A 101 7.20 -13.24 14.83
N VAL A 102 7.00 -11.96 15.09
CA VAL A 102 8.05 -11.06 15.55
C VAL A 102 7.91 -10.85 17.05
N THR A 103 8.98 -11.11 17.79
CA THR A 103 9.06 -10.65 19.17
C THR A 103 9.77 -9.30 19.20
N PHE A 104 9.15 -8.29 19.79
CA PHE A 104 9.75 -6.96 19.91
C PHE A 104 10.49 -6.80 21.25
N LYS A 105 11.53 -5.94 21.24
CA LYS A 105 12.11 -5.36 22.45
C LYS A 105 10.99 -4.70 23.25
N LYS A 106 11.09 -4.70 24.58
CA LYS A 106 10.09 -4.07 25.46
C LYS A 106 9.84 -2.62 25.01
N GLY A 107 8.59 -2.31 24.67
CA GLY A 107 8.17 -0.98 24.17
C GLY A 107 8.43 -0.74 22.67
N GLY A 108 8.85 -1.76 21.92
CA GLY A 108 8.92 -1.74 20.48
C GLY A 108 7.62 -2.24 19.85
N HIS A 109 7.22 -1.60 18.77
CA HIS A 109 6.09 -2.00 17.94
C HIS A 109 6.29 -1.46 16.53
N SER A 110 5.60 -2.06 15.58
CA SER A 110 5.45 -1.56 14.22
C SER A 110 4.09 -0.89 14.06
N GLU A 111 4.03 0.13 13.22
CA GLU A 111 2.84 0.98 13.06
C GLU A 111 2.36 0.97 11.62
N MET A 112 1.06 1.09 11.45
CA MET A 112 0.43 1.36 10.18
C MET A 112 -0.25 2.72 10.26
N THR A 113 -0.03 3.57 9.27
CA THR A 113 -0.79 4.80 9.11
C THR A 113 -1.73 4.68 7.92
N ILE A 114 -2.95 5.22 8.10
CA ILE A 114 -3.94 5.36 7.02
C ILE A 114 -4.18 6.85 6.85
N SER A 115 -3.98 7.38 5.65
CA SER A 115 -4.15 8.81 5.41
C SER A 115 -4.78 9.16 4.07
N THR A 116 -5.42 10.33 4.00
CA THR A 116 -5.80 10.98 2.74
C THR A 116 -4.92 12.20 2.53
N ILE A 117 -4.15 12.24 1.43
CA ILE A 117 -3.14 13.27 1.18
C ILE A 117 -3.52 14.03 -0.11
N GLY A 118 -3.86 15.32 0.03
CA GLY A 118 -4.13 16.21 -1.09
C GLY A 118 -2.86 16.61 -1.85
N SER A 119 -3.01 17.24 -3.03
CA SER A 119 -1.86 17.77 -3.75
C SER A 119 -1.38 19.11 -3.17
N TYR A 120 -0.07 19.25 -3.15
CA TYR A 120 0.76 20.43 -2.87
C TYR A 120 0.76 21.07 -1.48
N ASP A 121 -0.33 21.18 -0.73
CA ASP A 121 -0.26 21.80 0.63
C ASP A 121 -1.47 21.50 1.53
N TYR A 122 -2.47 20.77 1.03
CA TYR A 122 -3.63 20.36 1.81
C TYR A 122 -3.45 18.94 2.32
N ILE A 123 -2.59 18.79 3.33
CA ILE A 123 -2.70 17.66 4.25
C ILE A 123 -4.00 17.90 5.01
N PHE A 124 -4.98 17.00 4.87
CA PHE A 124 -6.09 16.98 5.79
C PHE A 124 -5.51 16.52 7.14
N PHE A 125 -5.12 17.47 8.00
CA PHE A 125 -4.42 17.20 9.27
C PHE A 125 -5.19 16.26 10.20
N ASP A 126 -6.50 16.11 9.99
CA ASP A 126 -7.39 15.20 10.72
C ASP A 126 -7.76 13.92 9.93
N ALA A 127 -6.99 13.59 8.89
CA ALA A 127 -7.21 12.43 8.04
C ALA A 127 -6.15 11.34 8.20
N THR A 128 -5.28 11.42 9.22
CA THR A 128 -4.31 10.35 9.51
C THR A 128 -4.75 9.57 10.73
N GLU A 129 -4.95 8.28 10.55
CA GLU A 129 -5.20 7.33 11.63
C GLU A 129 -3.98 6.42 11.82
N VAL A 130 -3.61 6.17 13.08
CA VAL A 130 -2.48 5.29 13.43
C VAL A 130 -3.02 4.01 14.05
N HIS A 131 -2.55 2.88 13.54
CA HIS A 131 -2.95 1.53 13.93
C HIS A 131 -1.70 0.69 14.21
N SER A 132 -1.86 -0.41 14.94
CA SER A 132 -0.80 -1.44 15.00
C SER A 132 -0.59 -2.03 13.61
N ASN A 133 0.68 -2.25 13.21
CA ASN A 133 0.98 -2.82 11.89
C ASN A 133 0.53 -4.30 11.82
N PRO A 134 -0.51 -4.63 11.02
CA PRO A 134 -1.03 -6.00 10.96
C PRO A 134 -0.13 -6.96 10.19
N ILE A 135 0.88 -6.45 9.46
CA ILE A 135 1.89 -7.28 8.77
C ILE A 135 2.92 -7.80 9.78
N GLY A 136 3.29 -6.96 10.75
CA GLY A 136 4.23 -7.29 11.84
C GLY A 136 5.71 -7.39 11.42
N GLN A 137 6.02 -8.01 10.28
CA GLN A 137 7.39 -8.24 9.79
C GLN A 137 7.62 -7.88 8.32
N THR A 138 8.90 -7.71 7.99
CA THR A 138 9.41 -7.62 6.62
C THR A 138 9.67 -9.02 6.03
N GLY A 139 9.73 -9.17 4.71
CA GLY A 139 10.10 -10.42 4.05
C GLY A 139 9.00 -11.48 4.00
N VAL A 140 7.73 -11.08 4.20
CA VAL A 140 6.58 -11.99 4.22
C VAL A 140 5.63 -11.74 3.06
N HIS A 141 4.89 -12.78 2.72
CA HIS A 141 3.75 -12.67 1.83
C HIS A 141 2.54 -12.07 2.55
N ILE A 142 1.82 -11.19 1.86
CA ILE A 142 0.59 -10.59 2.37
C ILE A 142 -0.54 -10.65 1.35
N ASN A 143 -1.77 -10.70 1.84
CA ASN A 143 -2.99 -10.47 1.07
C ASN A 143 -3.68 -9.20 1.61
N VAL A 144 -4.07 -8.30 0.72
CA VAL A 144 -4.74 -7.05 1.06
C VAL A 144 -6.06 -6.96 0.33
N VAL A 145 -7.14 -6.76 1.08
CA VAL A 145 -8.49 -6.52 0.55
C VAL A 145 -8.97 -5.16 1.02
N ILE A 146 -9.34 -4.31 0.07
CA ILE A 146 -9.95 -3.01 0.30
C ILE A 146 -11.29 -2.99 -0.45
N TYR A 147 -12.39 -2.83 0.27
CA TYR A 147 -13.69 -2.57 -0.33
C TYR A 147 -14.34 -1.34 0.26
N ALA A 148 -15.07 -0.62 -0.60
CA ALA A 148 -15.80 0.57 -0.22
C ALA A 148 -17.22 0.19 0.17
N LEU A 149 -17.61 0.55 1.40
CA LEU A 149 -19.01 0.61 1.81
C LEU A 149 -19.53 2.03 1.65
N LYS A 150 -20.77 2.27 2.11
CA LYS A 150 -21.42 3.57 1.96
C LYS A 150 -20.61 4.72 2.57
N ASP A 151 -20.10 4.53 3.78
CA ASP A 151 -19.53 5.61 4.59
C ASP A 151 -18.03 5.41 4.91
N PHE A 152 -17.48 4.22 4.66
CA PHE A 152 -16.10 3.87 5.00
C PHE A 152 -15.52 2.81 4.04
N TYR A 153 -14.20 2.77 4.00
CA TYR A 153 -13.42 1.66 3.48
C TYR A 153 -13.29 0.58 4.57
N ASN A 154 -13.40 -0.67 4.15
CA ASN A 154 -12.98 -1.82 4.94
C ASN A 154 -11.67 -2.36 4.39
N ILE A 155 -10.67 -2.39 5.26
CA ILE A 155 -9.31 -2.83 4.92
C ILE A 155 -9.03 -4.07 5.76
N SER A 156 -8.73 -5.18 5.10
CA SER A 156 -8.28 -6.43 5.73
C SER A 156 -6.91 -6.79 5.19
N ILE A 157 -6.00 -7.12 6.11
CA ILE A 157 -4.67 -7.62 5.81
C ILE A 157 -4.60 -9.06 6.30
N ASN A 158 -4.18 -9.98 5.43
CA ASN A 158 -4.06 -11.42 5.69
C ASN A 158 -5.36 -12.09 6.23
N GLY A 159 -6.52 -11.57 5.81
CA GLY A 159 -7.83 -12.08 6.25
C GLY A 159 -8.16 -11.76 7.72
N GLY A 160 -7.43 -10.85 8.36
CA GLY A 160 -7.72 -10.37 9.71
C GLY A 160 -8.96 -9.46 9.78
N ASP A 161 -9.20 -8.94 10.99
CA ASP A 161 -10.33 -8.02 11.24
C ASP A 161 -10.25 -6.76 10.38
N PHE A 162 -11.41 -6.19 10.05
CA PHE A 162 -11.47 -4.99 9.25
C PHE A 162 -11.05 -3.75 10.04
N ILE A 163 -10.12 -3.00 9.47
CA ILE A 163 -9.88 -1.61 9.84
C ILE A 163 -10.88 -0.75 9.06
N HIS A 164 -11.68 0.02 9.77
CA HIS A 164 -12.69 0.92 9.21
C HIS A 164 -12.10 2.32 9.03
N TYR A 165 -11.95 2.77 7.78
CA TYR A 165 -11.47 4.12 7.48
C TYR A 165 -12.55 4.94 6.81
N ARG A 166 -13.00 6.03 7.45
CA ARG A 166 -14.09 6.86 6.91
C ARG A 166 -13.69 7.49 5.58
N HIS A 167 -14.63 7.51 4.62
CA HIS A 167 -14.43 8.20 3.35
C HIS A 167 -14.17 9.69 3.59
N ARG A 168 -12.99 10.15 3.21
CA ARG A 168 -12.67 11.59 3.11
C ARG A 168 -12.91 12.13 1.71
N VAL A 169 -12.79 11.24 0.72
CA VAL A 169 -13.08 11.48 -0.69
C VAL A 169 -13.92 10.31 -1.22
N PRO A 170 -14.83 10.53 -2.18
CA PRO A 170 -15.65 9.46 -2.71
C PRO A 170 -14.82 8.32 -3.34
N PRO A 171 -15.16 7.04 -3.08
CA PRO A 171 -14.39 5.89 -3.57
C PRO A 171 -14.25 5.80 -5.09
N TRP A 172 -15.26 6.28 -5.82
CA TRP A 172 -15.25 6.27 -7.29
C TRP A 172 -14.18 7.17 -7.91
N THR A 173 -13.51 8.01 -7.11
CA THR A 173 -12.38 8.84 -7.58
C THR A 173 -11.10 8.03 -7.74
N VAL A 174 -10.98 6.85 -7.11
CA VAL A 174 -9.76 6.01 -7.20
C VAL A 174 -9.63 5.42 -8.61
N ASN A 175 -8.69 5.96 -9.39
CA ASN A 175 -8.41 5.50 -10.75
C ASN A 175 -7.02 4.84 -10.89
N TYR A 176 -6.15 4.93 -9.87
CA TYR A 176 -4.87 4.23 -9.83
C TYR A 176 -4.60 3.58 -8.48
N VAL A 177 -3.87 2.47 -8.52
CA VAL A 177 -3.23 1.86 -7.36
C VAL A 177 -1.73 1.93 -7.55
N MET A 178 -1.01 2.40 -6.52
CA MET A 178 0.44 2.46 -6.51
C MET A 178 1.02 1.72 -5.30
N LYS A 179 1.96 0.80 -5.55
CA LYS A 179 2.84 0.23 -4.53
C LYS A 179 4.16 1.01 -4.55
N LYS A 180 4.66 1.40 -3.37
CA LYS A 180 5.97 2.03 -3.20
C LYS A 180 6.71 1.36 -2.06
#